data_AF-A0A2L0A4B8-F1
#
_entry.id   AF-A0A2L0A4B8-F1
#
_cell.length_a   1.000
_cell.length_b   1.000
_cell.length_c   1.000
_cell.angle_alpha   90.00
_cell.angle_beta   90.00
_cell.angle_gamma   90.00
#
_symmetry.space_group_name_H-M   'P 1'
#
loop_
_entity.id
_entity.type
_entity.pdbx_description
1 polymer ?
#
loop_
_entity_poly.entity_id
_entity_poly.type
_entity_poly.pdbx_seq_one_letter_code
_entity_poly.pdbx_strand_id
1 'polypeptide(L)'
;AGKKVEELIARLAQKARAAGIHLVLATQRPSVDIITGLIKANIPTRIAFTVSSKIDSRTILDQGGAESLLGMGDMLYLPPNSSIPIRVHGAFVRDQEVHDVVKDWKARGKP
;
A
#
# COMPACT_ATOMS: atom_id res chain seq x y z
N ALA A 1 4.49 -22.66 2.53
CA ALA A 1 4.80 -21.49 3.37
C ALA A 1 3.94 -20.27 3.00
N GLY A 2 3.89 -19.84 1.73
CA GLY A 2 3.13 -18.65 1.29
C GLY A 2 1.65 -18.61 1.67
N LYS A 3 0.90 -19.70 1.45
CA LYS A 3 -0.54 -19.79 1.79
C LYS A 3 -0.85 -19.44 3.25
N LYS A 4 0.01 -19.85 4.19
CA LYS A 4 -0.20 -19.58 5.62
C LYS A 4 -0.06 -18.10 5.95
N VAL A 5 0.82 -17.38 5.26
CA VAL A 5 0.98 -15.91 5.44
C VAL A 5 -0.26 -15.18 4.92
N GLU A 6 -0.75 -15.58 3.75
CA GLU A 6 -1.93 -15.00 3.13
C GLU A 6 -3.19 -15.18 4.00
N GLU A 7 -3.40 -16.38 4.56
CA GLU A 7 -4.50 -16.66 5.49
C GLU A 7 -4.43 -15.79 6.75
N LEU A 8 -3.23 -15.56 7.30
CA LEU A 8 -3.03 -14.70 8.46
C LEU A 8 -3.32 -13.23 8.13
N ILE A 9 -2.87 -12.75 6.97
CA ILE A 9 -3.17 -11.39 6.50
C ILE A 9 -4.67 -11.21 6.33
N ALA A 10 -5.33 -12.14 5.64
CA ALA A 10 -6.79 -12.10 5.44
C ALA A 10 -7.53 -12.09 6.77
N ARG A 11 -7.17 -12.96 7.70
CA ARG A 11 -7.78 -13.04 9.04
C ARG A 11 -7.61 -11.74 9.83
N LEU A 12 -6.43 -11.13 9.80
CA LEU A 12 -6.19 -9.85 10.45
C LEU A 12 -7.03 -8.75 9.79
N ALA A 13 -6.93 -8.59 8.47
CA ALA A 13 -7.66 -7.56 7.73
C ALA A 13 -9.18 -7.60 7.96
N GLN A 14 -9.76 -8.79 8.16
CA GLN A 14 -11.20 -8.96 8.44
C GLN A 14 -11.64 -8.51 9.83
N LYS A 15 -10.81 -8.67 10.87
CA LYS A 15 -11.24 -8.55 12.28
C LYS A 15 -10.55 -7.42 13.05
N ALA A 16 -9.41 -6.94 12.56
CA ALA A 16 -8.51 -6.06 13.28
C ALA A 16 -9.01 -4.62 13.48
N ARG A 17 -9.92 -4.14 12.62
CA ARG A 17 -10.38 -2.73 12.62
C ARG A 17 -10.92 -2.27 13.98
N ALA A 18 -11.84 -3.04 14.57
CA ALA A 18 -12.43 -2.68 15.86
C ALA A 18 -11.44 -2.78 17.03
N ALA A 19 -10.36 -3.56 16.85
CA ALA A 19 -9.28 -3.70 17.83
C ALA A 19 -8.18 -2.62 17.67
N GLY A 20 -8.32 -1.68 16.72
CA GLY A 20 -7.32 -0.65 16.47
C GLY A 20 -6.03 -1.17 15.84
N ILE A 21 -6.05 -2.34 15.21
CA ILE A 21 -4.91 -2.91 14.48
C ILE A 21 -5.10 -2.65 12.98
N HIS A 22 -4.08 -2.06 12.35
CA HIS A 22 -4.11 -1.67 10.94
C HIS A 22 -2.91 -2.27 10.20
N LEU A 23 -3.12 -2.70 8.95
CA LEU A 23 -2.08 -3.26 8.11
C LEU A 23 -1.71 -2.29 6.99
N VAL A 24 -0.41 -2.15 6.75
CA VAL A 24 0.16 -1.51 5.55
C VAL A 24 1.00 -2.54 4.83
N LEU A 25 0.61 -2.88 3.61
CA LEU A 25 1.33 -3.82 2.76
C LEU A 25 1.88 -3.07 1.54
N ALA A 26 3.18 -3.23 1.29
CA ALA A 26 3.86 -2.62 0.16
C ALA A 26 4.65 -3.67 -0.62
N THR A 27 4.66 -3.55 -1.96
CA THR A 27 5.43 -4.42 -2.85
C THR A 27 5.88 -3.66 -4.09
N GLN A 28 7.06 -3.99 -4.61
CA GLN A 28 7.54 -3.55 -5.93
C GLN A 28 7.25 -4.57 -7.03
N ARG A 29 6.67 -5.74 -6.68
CA ARG A 29 6.30 -6.80 -7.61
C ARG A 29 4.79 -6.98 -7.58
N PRO A 30 4.03 -6.15 -8.32
CA PRO A 30 2.58 -6.22 -8.37
C PRO A 30 2.11 -7.34 -9.31
N SER A 31 2.35 -8.60 -8.94
CA SER A 31 1.84 -9.77 -9.65
C SER A 31 0.62 -10.38 -8.96
N VAL A 32 -0.18 -11.15 -9.71
CA VAL A 32 -1.37 -11.84 -9.19
C VAL A 32 -1.02 -12.83 -8.07
N ASP A 33 0.20 -13.38 -8.09
CA ASP A 33 0.69 -14.29 -7.05
C ASP A 33 1.04 -13.58 -5.73
N ILE A 34 1.27 -12.27 -5.77
CA ILE A 34 1.57 -11.44 -4.60
C ILE A 34 0.32 -10.68 -4.12
N ILE A 35 -0.38 -10.04 -5.05
CA ILE A 35 -1.63 -9.30 -4.80
C ILE A 35 -2.79 -10.19 -5.23
N THR A 36 -2.97 -11.27 -4.48
CA THR A 36 -3.97 -12.30 -4.76
C THR A 36 -5.39 -11.77 -4.57
N GLY A 37 -6.37 -12.55 -5.04
CA GLY A 37 -7.79 -12.25 -4.80
C GLY A 37 -8.14 -12.16 -3.31
N LEU A 38 -7.55 -13.00 -2.45
CA LEU A 38 -7.80 -12.97 -1.01
C LEU A 38 -7.25 -11.70 -0.36
N ILE A 39 -6.07 -11.23 -0.77
CA ILE A 39 -5.52 -9.95 -0.32
C ILE A 39 -6.43 -8.81 -0.74
N LYS A 40 -6.82 -8.77 -2.02
CA LYS A 40 -7.70 -7.71 -2.57
C LYS A 40 -9.07 -7.68 -1.91
N ALA A 41 -9.64 -8.83 -1.58
CA ALA A 41 -10.96 -8.93 -0.96
C ALA A 41 -11.02 -8.33 0.46
N ASN A 42 -9.88 -8.26 1.16
CA ASN A 42 -9.83 -7.78 2.54
C ASN A 42 -9.13 -6.43 2.71
N ILE A 43 -8.50 -5.90 1.65
CA ILE A 43 -7.80 -4.61 1.66
C ILE A 43 -8.39 -3.73 0.55
N PRO A 44 -9.48 -2.99 0.85
CA PRO A 44 -10.22 -2.21 -0.14
C PRO A 44 -9.54 -0.87 -0.48
N THR A 45 -8.68 -0.36 0.40
CA THR A 45 -7.93 0.89 0.18
C THR A 45 -6.60 0.59 -0.49
N ARG A 46 -6.31 1.25 -1.62
CA ARG A 46 -5.13 0.92 -2.42
C ARG A 46 -4.42 2.18 -2.89
N ILE A 47 -3.11 2.08 -2.99
CA ILE A 47 -2.25 3.12 -3.56
C ILE A 47 -1.37 2.44 -4.61
N ALA A 48 -1.35 2.99 -5.82
CA ALA A 48 -0.38 2.60 -6.83
C ALA A 48 0.49 3.80 -7.16
N PHE A 49 1.81 3.64 -6.97
CA PHE A 49 2.80 4.50 -7.63
C PHE A 49 2.97 4.07 -9.08
N THR A 50 3.84 4.75 -9.81
CA THR A 50 4.15 4.40 -11.20
C THR A 50 4.57 2.95 -11.35
N VAL A 51 3.93 2.25 -12.28
CA VAL A 51 4.20 0.85 -12.62
C VAL A 51 4.57 0.70 -14.08
N SER A 52 5.18 -0.44 -14.43
CA SER A 52 5.70 -0.68 -15.78
C SER A 52 4.62 -0.95 -16.82
N SER A 53 3.44 -1.44 -16.42
CA SER A 53 2.40 -1.84 -17.37
C SER A 53 0.98 -1.64 -16.87
N LYS A 54 0.04 -1.58 -17.82
CA LYS A 54 -1.40 -1.58 -17.54
C LYS A 54 -1.86 -2.86 -16.81
N ILE A 55 -1.14 -3.96 -16.99
CA ILE A 55 -1.41 -5.22 -16.29
C ILE A 55 -1.09 -5.05 -14.79
N ASP A 56 0.08 -4.50 -14.48
CA ASP A 56 0.49 -4.20 -13.09
C ASP A 56 -0.47 -3.22 -12.41
N SER A 57 -0.92 -2.19 -13.15
CA SER A 57 -1.93 -1.25 -12.65
C SER A 57 -3.22 -1.97 -12.28
N ARG A 58 -3.71 -2.87 -13.13
CA ARG A 58 -4.91 -3.68 -12.86
C ARG A 58 -4.70 -4.65 -11.72
N THR A 59 -3.51 -5.21 -11.55
CA THR A 59 -3.22 -6.08 -10.41
C THR A 59 -3.40 -5.34 -9.08
N ILE A 60 -3.01 -4.06 -9.01
CA ILE A 60 -3.13 -3.24 -7.80
C ILE A 60 -4.53 -2.63 -7.66
N LEU A 61 -5.03 -1.95 -8.70
CA LEU A 61 -6.23 -1.08 -8.62
C LEU A 61 -7.49 -1.71 -9.21
N ASP A 62 -7.40 -2.90 -9.81
CA ASP A 62 -8.45 -3.50 -10.66
C ASP A 62 -8.78 -2.66 -11.91
N GLN A 63 -7.97 -1.63 -12.21
CA GLN A 63 -8.08 -0.77 -13.39
C GLN A 63 -6.71 -0.25 -13.88
N GLY A 64 -6.68 0.29 -15.09
CA GLY A 64 -5.49 0.97 -15.62
C GLY A 64 -5.32 2.39 -15.07
N GLY A 65 -4.17 3.00 -15.34
CA GLY A 65 -3.85 4.40 -15.05
C GLY A 65 -2.51 4.60 -14.34
N ALA A 66 -2.08 3.63 -13.52
CA ALA A 66 -0.83 3.76 -12.77
C ALA A 66 0.41 3.67 -13.68
N GLU A 67 0.30 3.05 -14.84
CA GLU A 67 1.36 2.99 -15.87
C GLU A 67 1.65 4.34 -16.53
N SER A 68 0.75 5.33 -16.36
CA SER A 68 0.86 6.67 -16.93
C SER A 68 1.29 7.74 -15.92
N LEU A 69 1.65 7.32 -14.70
CA LEU A 69 2.16 8.22 -13.66
C LEU A 69 3.60 8.67 -13.97
N LEU A 70 4.02 9.78 -13.37
CA LEU A 70 5.27 10.47 -13.70
C LEU A 70 6.50 10.00 -12.92
N GLY A 71 6.37 8.98 -12.06
CA GLY A 71 7.39 8.60 -11.08
C GLY A 71 7.45 9.58 -9.90
N MET A 72 8.54 9.50 -9.12
CA MET A 72 8.91 10.50 -8.11
C MET A 72 7.80 10.90 -7.13
N GLY A 73 7.00 9.93 -6.68
CA GLY A 73 5.92 10.16 -5.71
C GLY A 73 4.54 10.40 -6.32
N ASP A 74 4.41 10.48 -7.65
CA ASP A 74 3.10 10.53 -8.31
C ASP A 74 2.34 9.20 -8.12
N MET A 75 1.10 9.27 -7.67
CA MET A 75 0.32 8.09 -7.29
C MET A 75 -1.17 8.21 -7.60
N LEU A 76 -1.82 7.05 -7.70
CA LEU A 76 -3.27 6.89 -7.68
C LEU A 76 -3.69 6.32 -6.33
N TYR A 77 -4.55 7.06 -5.62
CA TYR A 77 -5.18 6.64 -4.37
C TYR A 77 -6.62 6.18 -4.63
N LEU A 78 -6.93 4.93 -4.32
CA LEU A 78 -8.27 4.37 -4.38
C LEU A 78 -8.83 4.22 -2.94
N PRO A 79 -9.72 5.13 -2.51
CA PRO A 79 -10.36 5.02 -1.21
C PRO A 79 -11.32 3.82 -1.16
N PRO A 80 -11.67 3.32 0.04
CA PRO A 80 -12.68 2.28 0.15
C PRO A 80 -14.03 2.81 -0.39
N ASN A 81 -14.83 1.93 -0.98
CA ASN A 81 -16.15 2.24 -1.55
C ASN A 81 -16.14 3.23 -2.74
N SER A 82 -14.98 3.52 -3.34
CA SER A 82 -14.90 4.22 -4.62
C SER A 82 -14.46 3.25 -5.71
N SER A 83 -14.95 3.46 -6.93
CA SER A 83 -14.45 2.82 -8.15
C SER A 83 -13.48 3.70 -8.92
N ILE A 84 -13.32 4.98 -8.54
CA ILE A 84 -12.48 5.94 -9.26
C ILE A 84 -11.32 6.36 -8.35
N PRO A 85 -10.06 6.14 -8.76
CA PRO A 85 -8.91 6.60 -8.01
C PRO A 85 -8.69 8.09 -8.20
N ILE A 86 -8.13 8.71 -7.17
CA ILE A 86 -7.76 10.11 -7.12
C ILE A 86 -6.25 10.19 -7.37
N ARG A 87 -5.82 11.03 -8.33
CA ARG A 87 -4.39 11.30 -8.53
C ARG A 87 -3.88 12.21 -7.42
N VAL A 88 -2.75 11.83 -6.82
CA VAL A 88 -2.11 12.55 -5.73
C VAL A 88 -0.61 12.65 -6.01
N HIS A 89 -0.03 13.80 -5.72
CA HIS A 89 1.42 13.98 -5.73
C HIS A 89 1.94 13.76 -4.31
N GLY A 90 2.68 12.68 -4.11
CA GLY A 90 3.22 12.29 -2.81
C GLY A 90 4.18 13.34 -2.25
N ALA A 91 4.07 13.58 -0.94
CA ALA A 91 5.03 14.43 -0.25
C ALA A 91 6.42 13.76 -0.28
N PHE A 92 7.43 14.54 -0.64
CA PHE A 92 8.81 14.11 -0.58
C PHE A 92 9.34 14.25 0.84
N VAL A 93 10.05 13.23 1.31
CA VAL A 93 10.80 13.24 2.56
C VAL A 93 12.18 12.65 2.30
N ARG A 94 13.23 13.35 2.72
CA ARG A 94 14.61 12.87 2.62
C ARG A 94 14.88 11.88 3.72
N ASP A 95 15.80 10.96 3.47
CA ASP A 95 16.28 10.04 4.50
C ASP A 95 16.78 10.80 5.73
N GLN A 96 17.46 11.94 5.57
CA GLN A 96 17.92 12.74 6.69
C GLN A 96 16.77 13.22 7.59
N GLU A 97 15.65 13.64 7.00
CA GLU A 97 14.47 14.11 7.77
C GLU A 97 13.87 12.96 8.58
N VAL A 98 13.88 11.74 8.04
CA VAL A 98 13.49 10.53 8.79
C VAL A 98 14.45 10.28 9.97
N HIS A 99 15.77 10.38 9.74
CA HIS A 99 16.77 10.19 10.80
C HIS A 99 16.64 11.22 11.92
N ASP A 100 16.35 12.47 11.57
CA ASP A 100 16.18 13.56 12.54
C ASP A 100 14.95 13.32 13.43
N VAL A 101 13.81 12.93 12.83
CA VAL A 101 12.60 12.55 13.58
C VAL A 101 12.86 11.33 14.48
N VAL A 102 13.55 10.31 13.97
CA VAL A 102 13.88 9.12 14.77
C VAL A 102 14.77 9.48 15.97
N LYS A 103 15.76 10.36 15.78
CA LYS A 103 16.66 10.80 16.86
C LYS A 103 15.90 11.57 17.94
N ASP A 104 15.03 12.48 17.52
CA ASP A 104 14.15 13.25 18.41
C ASP A 104 13.25 12.34 19.26
N TRP A 105 12.65 11.30 18.67
CA TRP A 105 11.87 10.31 19.42
C TRP A 105 12.70 9.46 20.39
N LYS A 106 13.91 9.04 19.99
CA LYS A 106 14.82 8.28 20.87
C LYS A 106 15.27 9.07 22.09
N ALA A 107 15.33 10.40 22.01
CA ALA A 107 15.65 11.24 23.15
C ALA A 107 14.52 11.27 24.21
N ARG A 108 13.28 10.93 23.83
CA ARG A 108 12.11 10.94 24.71
C ARG A 108 11.92 9.65 25.50
N GLY A 109 12.48 8.51 25.05
CA GLY A 109 12.30 7.23 25.71
C GLY A 109 12.99 6.06 25.02
N LYS A 110 13.22 5.00 25.79
CA LYS A 110 13.64 3.68 25.26
C LYS A 110 12.40 2.91 24.77
N PRO A 111 12.55 2.04 23.75
CA PRO A 111 11.46 1.19 23.29
C PRO A 111 10.95 0.25 24.39
#